data_AF-A0A9D7YTG8-F1
#
_entry.id   AF-A0A9D7YTG8-F1
#
_cell.length_a   1.000
_cell.length_b   1.000
_cell.length_c   1.000
_cell.angle_alpha   90.00
_cell.angle_beta   90.00
_cell.angle_gamma   90.00
#
_symmetry.space_group_name_H-M   'P 1'
#
loop_
_entity.id
_entity.type
_entity.pdbx_description
1 polymer ?
#
loop_
_entity_poly.entity_id
_entity_poly.type
_entity_poly.pdbx_seq_one_letter_code
_entity_poly.pdbx_strand_id
1 'polypeptide(L)' 'MAGIWRDLTDMPVFSILTTEASGLAKEVGATTMPVILEQRQIDHWLRADWKEAQLLVAAYAGALFVCA' A
#
# COMPACT_ATOMS: atom_id res chain seq x y z
N MET A 1 -3.22 -1.29 -4.35
CA MET A 1 -2.16 -0.66 -3.53
C MET A 1 -2.77 0.49 -2.74
N ALA A 2 -2.30 0.73 -1.52
CA ALA A 2 -2.76 1.85 -0.71
C ALA A 2 -2.09 3.15 -1.19
N GLY A 3 -2.86 4.24 -1.23
CA GLY A 3 -2.39 5.52 -1.71
C GLY A 3 -3.23 6.68 -1.20
N ILE A 4 -2.64 7.86 -1.28
CA ILE A 4 -3.31 9.14 -1.00
C ILE A 4 -3.44 9.92 -2.29
N TRP A 5 -4.48 10.73 -2.39
CA TRP A 5 -4.65 11.67 -3.48
C TRP A 5 -4.93 13.06 -2.90
N ARG A 6 -4.53 14.09 -3.64
CA ARG A 6 -4.85 15.46 -3.32
C ARG A 6 -5.34 16.14 -4.58
N ASP A 7 -6.47 16.81 -4.44
CA ASP A 7 -6.97 17.72 -5.46
C ASP A 7 -6.16 19.02 -5.38
N LEU A 8 -5.34 19.26 -6.39
CA LEU A 8 -4.69 20.55 -6.59
C LEU A 8 -5.34 21.16 -7.83
N THR A 9 -5.64 22.45 -7.77
CA THR A 9 -6.48 23.19 -8.73
C THR A 9 -6.18 22.88 -10.19
N ASP A 10 -4.91 22.66 -10.55
CA ASP A 10 -4.47 22.49 -11.94
C ASP A 10 -3.89 21.09 -12.24
N MET A 11 -3.76 20.22 -11.23
CA MET A 11 -3.17 18.89 -11.41
C MET A 11 -3.52 17.94 -10.26
N PRO A 12 -4.43 16.95 -10.47
CA PRO A 12 -4.64 15.92 -9.47
C PRO A 12 -3.35 15.10 -9.30
N VAL A 13 -2.90 14.98 -8.06
CA VAL A 13 -1.68 14.23 -7.71
C VAL A 13 -2.00 13.11 -6.74
N PHE A 14 -1.24 12.02 -6.84
CA PHE A 14 -1.34 10.90 -5.92
C PHE A 14 0.04 10.42 -5.51
N SER A 15 0.09 9.69 -4.40
CA SER A 15 1.28 8.99 -3.93
C SER A 15 0.90 7.61 -3.42
N ILE A 16 1.80 6.65 -3.64
CA ILE A 16 1.67 5.29 -3.15
C ILE A 16 2.37 5.21 -1.79
N LEU A 17 1.72 4.61 -0.81
CA LEU A 17 2.33 4.39 0.49
C LEU A 17 3.31 3.23 0.44
N THR A 18 4.42 3.38 1.16
CA THR A 18 5.46 2.35 1.30
C THR A 18 5.58 1.90 2.75
N THR A 19 6.08 0.68 2.92
CA THR A 19 6.43 0.07 4.21
C THR A 19 7.78 -0.64 4.08
N GLU A 20 8.30 -1.16 5.18
CA GLU A 20 9.52 -1.97 5.15
C GLU A 20 9.34 -3.19 4.26
N ALA A 21 10.35 -3.52 3.45
CA ALA A 21 10.31 -4.69 2.59
C ALA A 21 10.24 -5.98 3.42
N SER A 22 9.45 -6.94 2.95
CA SER A 22 9.32 -8.28 3.52
C SER A 22 9.26 -9.34 2.43
N GLY A 23 9.43 -10.61 2.80
CA GLY A 23 9.38 -11.76 1.88
C GLY A 23 10.30 -11.59 0.68
N LEU A 24 9.78 -11.93 -0.52
CA LEU A 24 10.53 -11.87 -1.77
C LEU A 24 11.14 -10.48 -2.04
N ALA A 25 10.43 -9.40 -1.70
CA ALA A 25 10.94 -8.04 -1.92
C ALA A 25 12.26 -7.83 -1.16
N LYS A 26 12.35 -8.32 0.07
CA LYS A 26 13.58 -8.27 0.87
C LYS A 26 14.65 -9.21 0.33
N GLU A 27 14.26 -10.39 -0.15
CA GLU A 27 15.17 -11.38 -0.74
C GLU A 27 15.85 -10.88 -2.03
N VAL A 28 15.14 -10.09 -2.85
CA VAL A 28 15.71 -9.46 -4.05
C VAL A 28 16.43 -8.13 -3.76
N GLY A 29 16.62 -7.79 -2.48
CA GLY A 29 17.44 -6.66 -2.04
C GLY A 29 16.68 -5.33 -1.88
N ALA A 30 15.34 -5.33 -1.94
CA ALA A 30 14.58 -4.11 -1.66
C ALA A 30 14.61 -3.77 -0.17
N THR A 31 14.66 -2.47 0.15
CA THR A 31 14.57 -1.95 1.53
C THR A 31 13.15 -1.53 1.89
N THR A 32 12.36 -1.14 0.90
CA THR A 32 10.94 -0.78 1.03
C THR A 32 10.11 -1.48 -0.03
N MET A 33 8.81 -1.62 0.25
CA MET A 33 7.83 -2.15 -0.69
C MET A 33 6.56 -1.31 -0.65
N PRO A 34 5.75 -1.28 -1.73
CA PRO A 34 4.44 -0.64 -1.67
C PRO A 34 3.53 -1.37 -0.68
N VAL A 35 2.63 -0.61 -0.03
CA VAL A 35 1.56 -1.20 0.78
C VAL A 35 0.54 -1.83 -0.17
N ILE A 36 0.52 -3.16 -0.19
CA ILE A 36 -0.40 -3.95 -1.00
C ILE A 36 -1.63 -4.28 -0.16
N LEU A 37 -2.79 -3.88 -0.65
CA LEU A 37 -4.08 -4.19 -0.05
C LEU A 37 -4.64 -5.45 -0.67
N GLU A 38 -5.18 -6.34 0.16
CA GLU A 38 -6.06 -7.42 -0.28
C GLU A 38 -7.39 -6.86 -0.80
N GLN A 39 -8.08 -7.62 -1.66
CA GLN A 39 -9.36 -7.21 -2.24
C GLN A 39 -10.40 -6.79 -1.18
N ARG A 40 -10.47 -7.53 -0.06
CA ARG A 40 -11.38 -7.27 1.08
C ARG A 40 -11.06 -5.98 1.85
N GLN A 41 -9.84 -5.46 1.71
CA GLN A 41 -9.37 -4.28 2.43
C GLN A 41 -9.62 -2.98 1.65
N ILE A 42 -9.98 -3.06 0.37
CA ILE A 42 -10.15 -1.87 -0.49
C ILE A 42 -11.25 -0.95 0.04
N ASP A 43 -12.41 -1.51 0.39
CA ASP A 43 -13.53 -0.69 0.87
C ASP A 43 -13.21 -0.02 2.22
N HIS A 44 -12.55 -0.76 3.12
CA HIS A 44 -12.07 -0.22 4.38
C HIS A 44 -11.05 0.91 4.17
N TRP A 45 -10.08 0.74 3.26
CA TRP A 45 -9.10 1.78 2.92
C TRP A 45 -9.76 3.06 2.39
N LEU A 46 -10.80 2.94 1.57
CA LEU A 46 -11.43 4.09 0.91
C LEU A 46 -12.48 4.80 1.77
N ARG A 47 -13.02 4.14 2.80
CA ARG A 47 -14.22 4.63 3.51
C ARG A 47 -14.09 4.72 5.03
N ALA A 48 -13.16 3.98 5.64
CA ALA A 48 -13.00 4.00 7.09
C ALA A 48 -12.40 5.33 7.58
N ASP A 49 -12.55 5.59 8.89
CA ASP A 49 -11.80 6.68 9.52
C ASP A 49 -10.30 6.40 9.40
N TRP A 50 -9.51 7.46 9.28
CA TRP A 50 -8.06 7.33 9.14
C TRP A 50 -7.43 6.52 10.28
N LYS A 51 -7.95 6.62 11.51
CA LYS A 51 -7.43 5.85 12.66
C LYS A 51 -7.52 4.35 12.47
N GLU A 52 -8.48 3.88 11.68
CA GLU A 52 -8.66 2.46 11.34
C GLU A 52 -7.90 2.11 10.05
N ALA A 53 -8.07 2.91 8.99
CA ALA A 53 -7.43 2.66 7.69
C ALA A 53 -5.89 2.62 7.78
N GLN A 54 -5.28 3.44 8.64
CA GLN A 54 -3.82 3.45 8.82
C GLN A 54 -3.28 2.11 9.33
N LEU A 55 -4.09 1.26 9.96
CA LEU A 55 -3.67 -0.07 10.42
C LEU A 55 -3.40 -1.03 9.25
N LEU A 56 -3.90 -0.70 8.05
CA LEU A 56 -3.60 -1.43 6.82
C LEU A 56 -2.23 -1.07 6.23
N VAL A 57 -1.54 -0.06 6.77
CA VAL A 57 -0.18 0.34 6.38
C VAL A 57 0.83 -0.65 6.98
N ALA A 58 0.88 -1.84 6.40
CA ALA A 58 1.74 -2.93 6.83
C ALA A 58 2.29 -3.70 5.62
N ALA A 59 3.35 -4.47 5.86
CA ALA A 59 3.92 -5.35 4.84
C ALA A 59 2.91 -6.42 4.42
N TYR A 60 2.88 -6.74 3.12
CA TYR A 60 1.92 -7.69 2.56
C TYR A 60 2.15 -9.10 3.12
N ALA A 61 1.14 -9.67 3.76
CA ALA A 61 1.22 -11.00 4.38
C ALA A 61 0.77 -12.15 3.46
N GLY A 62 0.44 -11.87 2.20
CA GLY A 62 -0.04 -12.88 1.26
C GLY A 62 1.09 -13.74 0.67
N ALA A 63 0.76 -14.97 0.29
CA ALA A 63 1.73 -15.99 -0.12
C ALA A 63 2.27 -15.85 -1.56
N LEU A 64 1.81 -14.89 -2.35
CA LEU A 64 2.14 -14.78 -3.78
C LEU A 64 2.72 -13.41 -4.12
N PHE A 65 4.02 -13.41 -4.37
CA PHE A 65 4.73 -12.39 -5.13
C PHE A 65 5.32 -13.08 -6.36
N VAL A 66 4.90 -12.67 -7.56
CA VAL A 66 5.46 -13.18 -8.83
C VAL A 66 6.19 -12.03 -9.50
N CYS A 67 7.52 -12.13 -9.56
CA CYS A 67 8.34 -11.30 -10.44
C CYS A 67 8.49 -12.05 -11.77
N ALA A 68 8.01 -11.45 -12.86
CA ALA A 68 8.22 -11.92 -14.23
C ALA A 68 9.55 -11.41 -14.79
#